data_AF-A0A060PNZ5-F1
#
_entry.id   AF-A0A060PNZ5-F1
#
_cell.length_a   1.000
_cell.length_b   1.000
_cell.length_c   1.000
_cell.angle_alpha   90.00
_cell.angle_beta   90.00
_cell.angle_gamma   90.00
#
_symmetry.space_group_name_H-M   'P 1'
#
loop_
_entity.id
_entity.type
_entity.pdbx_description
1 polymer ?
#
loop_
_entity_poly.entity_id
_entity_poly.type
_entity_poly.pdbx_seq_one_letter_code
_entity_poly.pdbx_strand_id
1 'polypeptide(L)' 'MNKSKKELFLELAQPDKNGVSRWVSVTEFVEKYQGLQLGNGGSWCRNNSSLVRNLY' A
#
# COMPACT_ATOMS: atom_id res chain seq x y z
N MET A 1 -2.13 17.23 5.32
CA MET A 1 -1.12 16.15 5.25
C MET A 1 -1.70 15.03 4.41
N ASN A 2 -0.95 14.50 3.44
CA ASN A 2 -1.41 13.39 2.60
C ASN A 2 -1.02 12.06 3.29
N LYS A 3 -1.97 11.14 3.49
CA LYS A 3 -1.68 9.84 4.13
C LYS A 3 -0.80 8.99 3.22
N SER A 4 0.13 8.25 3.80
CA SER A 4 0.91 7.24 3.09
C SER A 4 0.03 6.06 2.66
N LYS A 5 0.49 5.29 1.66
CA LYS A 5 -0.18 4.05 1.24
C LYS A 5 -0.38 3.07 2.40
N LYS A 6 0.59 3.00 3.32
CA LYS A 6 0.50 2.16 4.53
C LYS A 6 -0.66 2.60 5.41
N GLU A 7 -0.76 3.90 5.70
CA GLU A 7 -1.83 4.43 6.56
C GLU A 7 -3.21 4.27 5.93
N LEU A 8 -3.32 4.50 4.61
CA LEU A 8 -4.55 4.27 3.86
C LEU A 8 -4.96 2.79 3.87
N PHE A 9 -3.99 1.87 3.70
CA PHE A 9 -4.27 0.44 3.76
C PHE A 9 -4.69 -0.01 5.15
N LEU A 10 -4.05 0.47 6.22
CA LEU A 10 -4.43 0.14 7.60
C LEU A 10 -5.83 0.65 7.95
N GLU A 11 -6.20 1.84 7.45
CA GLU A 11 -7.55 2.37 7.59
C GLU A 11 -8.60 1.47 6.94
N LEU A 12 -8.30 0.91 5.76
CA LEU A 12 -9.21 0.03 5.04
C LEU A 12 -9.22 -1.40 5.63
N ALA A 13 -8.06 -1.94 5.97
CA ALA A 13 -7.84 -3.32 6.40
C ALA A 13 -8.25 -3.59 7.86
N GLN A 14 -8.44 -2.53 8.66
CA GLN A 14 -9.00 -2.56 10.02
C GLN A 14 -8.49 -3.74 10.86
N PRO A 15 -7.17 -3.82 11.11
CA PRO A 15 -6.60 -4.91 11.88
C PRO A 15 -7.15 -4.93 13.31
N ASP A 16 -7.36 -6.13 13.83
CA ASP A 16 -7.77 -6.34 15.21
C ASP A 16 -6.61 -6.11 16.20
N LYS A 17 -6.88 -6.32 17.49
CA LYS A 17 -5.89 -6.21 18.57
C LYS A 17 -4.68 -7.15 18.43
N ASN A 18 -4.79 -8.20 17.61
CA ASN A 18 -3.72 -9.17 17.35
C ASN A 18 -2.97 -8.85 16.04
N GLY A 19 -3.34 -7.76 15.34
CA GLY A 19 -2.76 -7.37 14.07
C GLY A 19 -3.32 -8.13 12.86
N VAL A 20 -4.43 -8.85 13.03
CA VAL A 20 -5.08 -9.60 11.94
C VAL A 20 -6.07 -8.69 11.23
N SER A 21 -5.82 -8.41 9.96
CA SER A 21 -6.71 -7.64 9.09
C SER A 21 -7.87 -8.47 8.55
N ARG A 22 -8.99 -7.81 8.25
CA ARG A 22 -10.02 -8.40 7.39
C ARG A 22 -9.48 -8.59 5.96
N TRP A 23 -10.14 -9.45 5.20
CA TRP A 23 -9.93 -9.49 3.75
C TRP A 23 -10.37 -8.16 3.13
N VAL A 24 -9.51 -7.62 2.27
CA VAL A 24 -9.76 -6.40 1.50
C VAL A 24 -9.76 -6.78 0.03
N SER A 25 -10.90 -6.58 -0.63
CA SER A 25 -11.04 -6.80 -2.07
C SER A 25 -10.39 -5.65 -2.85
N VAL A 26 -9.80 -5.97 -4.01
CA VAL A 26 -9.26 -4.96 -4.94
C VAL A 26 -10.34 -3.96 -5.38
N THR A 27 -11.61 -4.38 -5.41
CA THR A 27 -12.75 -3.51 -5.73
C THR A 27 -12.98 -2.41 -4.71
N GLU A 28 -12.41 -2.50 -3.51
CA GLU A 28 -12.49 -1.47 -2.47
C GLU A 28 -11.45 -0.35 -2.66
N PHE A 29 -10.52 -0.51 -3.60
CA PHE A 29 -9.51 0.49 -3.92
C PHE A 29 -10.09 1.56 -4.86
N VAL A 30 -11.06 2.30 -4.35
CA VAL A 30 -11.75 3.42 -5.03
C VAL A 30 -11.51 4.72 -4.28
N GLU A 31 -11.80 5.86 -4.93
CA GLU A 31 -11.67 7.21 -4.35
C GLU A 31 -10.30 7.44 -3.69
N LYS A 32 -10.27 7.77 -2.38
CA LYS A 32 -9.02 7.99 -1.61
C LYS A 32 -8.11 6.77 -1.54
N TYR A 33 -8.62 5.57 -1.84
CA TYR A 33 -7.86 4.31 -1.86
C TYR A 33 -7.41 3.90 -3.26
N GLN A 34 -7.74 4.66 -4.31
CA GLN A 34 -7.36 4.31 -5.68
C GLN A 34 -5.83 4.15 -5.85
N GLY A 35 -5.03 4.91 -5.09
CA GLY A 35 -3.56 4.77 -5.07
C GLY A 35 -3.03 3.46 -4.45
N LEU A 36 -3.90 2.64 -3.84
CA LEU A 36 -3.56 1.30 -3.35
C LEU A 36 -3.64 0.24 -4.45
N GLN A 37 -4.28 0.54 -5.59
CA GLN A 37 -4.38 -0.39 -6.70
C GLN A 37 -3.01 -0.91 -7.12
N LEU A 38 -2.93 -2.24 -7.22
CA LEU A 38 -1.74 -2.95 -7.64
C LEU A 38 -1.66 -2.85 -9.16
N GLY A 39 -0.76 -2.02 -9.67
CA GLY A 39 -0.28 -2.14 -11.05
C GLY A 39 0.64 -3.36 -11.16
N ASN A 40 1.85 -3.18 -11.67
CA ASN A 40 2.90 -4.22 -11.70
C ASN A 40 3.52 -4.57 -10.34
N GLY A 41 2.90 -4.19 -9.21
CA GLY A 41 3.42 -4.42 -7.85
C GLY A 41 4.64 -3.57 -7.44
N GLY A 42 5.35 -2.96 -8.40
CA GLY A 42 6.58 -2.18 -8.15
C GLY A 42 6.38 -0.97 -7.22
N SER A 43 5.17 -0.40 -7.23
CA SER A 43 4.82 0.76 -6.38
C SER A 43 4.64 0.43 -4.89
N TRP A 44 4.70 -0.86 -4.52
CA TRP A 44 4.70 -1.38 -3.16
C TRP A 44 6.05 -1.93 -2.72
N CYS A 45 6.99 -2.08 -3.65
CA CYS A 45 8.35 -2.53 -3.34
C CYS A 45 9.05 -1.49 -2.44
N ARG A 46 9.86 -1.98 -1.49
CA ARG A 46 10.76 -1.13 -0.71
C ARG A 46 11.69 -0.41 -1.67
N ASN A 47 11.69 0.92 -1.63
CA ASN A 47 12.50 1.77 -2.51
C ASN A 47 13.99 1.79 -2.14
N ASN A 48 14.57 0.68 -1.69
CA ASN A 48 15.96 0.68 -1.24
C ASN A 48 16.65 -0.65 -1.53
N SER A 49 17.05 -0.84 -2.79
CA SER A 49 18.14 -1.74 -3.14
C SER A 49 19.26 -0.91 -3.79
N SER A 50 20.51 -1.31 -3.54
CA SER A 50 21.72 -0.67 -4.10
C SER A 50 21.72 -0.62 -5.63
N LEU A 51 20.93 -1.46 -6.30
CA LEU A 51 20.79 -1.51 -7.75
C LEU A 51 20.06 -0.29 -8.35
N VAL A 52 19.20 0.39 -7.59
CA VAL A 52 18.48 1.59 -8.08
C VAL A 52 19.39 2.83 -8.05
N ARG A 53 20.47 2.82 -7.27
CA ARG A 53 21.32 3.99 -7.04
C ARG A 53 22.28 4.33 -8.20
N ASN A 54 22.51 3.40 -9.13
CA ASN A 54 23.49 3.56 -10.21
C ASN A 54 22.86 3.80 -11.60
N LEU A 55 21.57 4.17 -11.68
CA LEU A 55 20.87 4.45 -12.93
C LEU A 55 20.62 5.96 -13.17
N TYR A 56 21.28 6.83 -12.40
CA TYR A 56 21.32 8.28 -12.62
C TYR A 56 22.76 8.78 -12.55
#